data_AF-A0A954PMI3-F1
#
_entry.id   AF-A0A954PMI3-F1
#
_cell.length_a   1.000
_cell.length_b   1.000
_cell.length_c   1.000
_cell.angle_alpha   90.00
_cell.angle_beta   90.00
_cell.angle_gamma   90.00
#
_symmetry.space_group_name_H-M   'P 1'
#
loop_
_entity.id
_entity.type
_entity.pdbx_description
1 polymer ?
#
loop_
_entity_poly.entity_id
_entity_poly.type
_entity_poly.pdbx_seq_one_letter_code
_entity_poly.pdbx_strand_id
1 'polypeptide(L)'
;MVRTSWSLVLAIVLFSNSMLQAMERGTVATAHQVLVPQVLLALLHAPEVQQELKLSASQIEGLEQLFGDVDGPWFRARLLPAEQERETIAGLEEQVHQWFSSQATDEQHQRLRQLEYQAQSIRSLLRTDVAKSIGLTDSQQQQLANLARESDEAQGKLNAARARGEAVEELQATATRLVKKEQSSLPNIVKPEQLQKVGKLIGEPFNTKGLKRIYPMAPEFVPVDQWLNSPPLTMQALRGQVVLVHFYAFQCHNCHANFDVYQRLHQELSDHS
;
A
#
# COMPACT_ATOMS: atom_id res chain seq x y z
N MET A 1 -27.29 63.18 2.81
CA MET A 1 -27.93 61.96 3.36
C MET A 1 -27.81 60.86 2.32
N VAL A 2 -26.74 60.06 2.36
CA VAL A 2 -26.56 58.91 1.46
C VAL A 2 -26.44 57.69 2.35
N ARG A 3 -27.39 56.77 2.20
CA ARG A 3 -27.56 55.56 3.01
C ARG A 3 -26.75 54.45 2.34
N THR A 4 -25.59 54.11 2.87
CA THR A 4 -24.78 52.98 2.40
C THR A 4 -25.31 51.69 3.01
N SER A 5 -25.90 50.83 2.18
CA SER A 5 -26.35 49.49 2.57
C SER A 5 -25.15 48.52 2.51
N TRP A 6 -24.80 47.91 3.64
CA TRP A 6 -23.82 46.82 3.70
C TRP A 6 -24.54 45.50 3.44
N SER A 7 -24.25 44.85 2.31
CA SER A 7 -24.65 43.46 2.07
C SER A 7 -23.46 42.55 2.39
N LEU A 8 -23.55 41.89 3.54
CA LEU A 8 -22.65 40.81 3.95
C LEU A 8 -22.99 39.57 3.09
N VAL A 9 -22.11 39.18 2.18
CA VAL A 9 -22.25 37.91 1.44
C VAL A 9 -21.66 36.81 2.32
N LEU A 10 -22.52 36.08 3.02
CA LEU A 10 -22.14 34.84 3.69
C LEU A 10 -22.01 33.76 2.61
N ALA A 11 -20.78 33.49 2.16
CA ALA A 11 -20.51 32.35 1.28
C ALA A 11 -20.59 31.06 2.11
N ILE A 12 -21.78 30.46 2.19
CA ILE A 12 -21.94 29.10 2.68
C ILE A 12 -21.36 28.18 1.61
N VAL A 13 -20.14 27.69 1.82
CA VAL A 13 -19.57 26.62 1.01
C VAL A 13 -20.36 25.34 1.34
N LEU A 14 -21.32 25.02 0.47
CA LEU A 14 -22.03 23.75 0.50
C LEU A 14 -21.07 22.66 0.05
N PHE A 15 -20.39 22.03 1.00
CA PHE A 15 -19.68 20.79 0.72
C PHE A 15 -20.71 19.72 0.33
N SER A 16 -20.53 19.10 -0.84
CA SER A 16 -21.35 17.96 -1.23
C SER A 16 -21.17 16.82 -0.22
N ASN A 17 -22.22 16.04 0.01
CA ASN A 17 -22.16 14.86 0.89
C ASN A 17 -21.04 13.89 0.47
N SER A 18 -20.71 13.90 -0.83
CA SER A 18 -19.61 13.15 -1.45
C SER A 18 -18.22 13.62 -1.00
N MET A 19 -18.02 14.93 -0.79
CA MET A 19 -16.77 15.50 -0.26
C MET A 19 -16.62 15.28 1.24
N LEU A 20 -17.71 15.39 2.02
CA LEU A 20 -17.68 15.00 3.44
C LEU A 20 -17.40 13.50 3.62
N GLN A 21 -18.02 12.65 2.78
CA GLN A 21 -17.66 11.23 2.70
C GLN A 21 -16.26 11.00 2.15
N ALA A 22 -15.64 11.93 1.42
CA ALA A 22 -14.23 11.88 1.04
C ALA A 22 -13.30 12.20 2.21
N MET A 23 -13.67 13.17 3.05
CA MET A 23 -12.86 13.58 4.20
C MET A 23 -12.93 12.58 5.39
N GLU A 24 -13.99 11.77 5.52
CA GLU A 24 -14.06 10.67 6.49
C GLU A 24 -13.52 9.32 5.97
N ARG A 25 -13.08 9.23 4.71
CA ARG A 25 -12.57 7.97 4.11
C ARG A 25 -11.29 7.53 4.80
N GLY A 26 -11.27 6.30 5.31
CA GLY A 26 -10.04 5.69 5.82
C GLY A 26 -9.44 6.34 7.06
N THR A 27 -10.16 7.24 7.74
CA THR A 27 -9.70 7.75 9.03
C THR A 27 -9.70 6.59 10.01
N VAL A 28 -8.50 6.13 10.37
CA VAL A 28 -8.31 5.28 11.53
C VAL A 28 -8.20 6.22 12.71
N ALA A 29 -8.92 5.98 13.79
CA ALA A 29 -8.71 6.71 15.03
C ALA A 29 -7.20 6.72 15.35
N THR A 30 -6.65 7.87 15.75
CA THR A 30 -5.20 8.05 15.94
C THR A 30 -4.58 6.96 16.82
N ALA A 31 -5.36 6.46 17.78
CA ALA A 31 -4.97 5.38 18.71
C ALA A 31 -4.78 3.98 18.07
N HIS A 32 -5.30 3.75 16.86
CA HIS A 32 -5.23 2.46 16.16
C HIS A 32 -4.57 2.55 14.79
N GLN A 33 -4.23 3.76 14.34
CA GLN A 33 -3.65 4.00 13.01
C GLN A 33 -2.42 3.12 12.78
N VAL A 34 -1.58 2.95 13.80
CA VAL A 34 -0.36 2.13 13.69
C VAL A 34 -0.61 0.62 13.52
N LEU A 35 -1.82 0.14 13.80
CA LEU A 35 -2.15 -1.29 13.77
C LEU A 35 -2.73 -1.72 12.41
N VAL A 36 -3.35 -0.80 11.68
CA VAL A 36 -3.94 -1.08 10.36
C VAL A 36 -2.85 -1.05 9.28
N PRO A 37 -2.64 -2.13 8.53
CA PRO A 37 -1.64 -2.15 7.45
C PRO A 37 -1.98 -1.18 6.30
N GLN A 38 -0.98 -0.45 5.80
CA GLN A 38 -1.06 0.37 4.58
C GLN A 38 -0.72 -0.51 3.38
N VAL A 39 -1.75 -0.94 2.66
CA VAL A 39 -1.67 -1.99 1.62
C VAL A 39 -2.12 -1.50 0.25
N LEU A 40 -2.65 -0.27 0.15
CA LEU A 40 -3.32 0.20 -1.06
C LEU A 40 -2.35 0.27 -2.24
N LEU A 41 -1.15 0.83 -2.01
CA LEU A 41 -0.12 0.93 -3.05
C LEU A 41 0.27 -0.46 -3.57
N ALA A 42 0.53 -1.41 -2.66
CA ALA A 42 0.86 -2.79 -3.01
C ALA A 42 -0.26 -3.49 -3.79
N LEU A 43 -1.52 -3.31 -3.38
CA LEU A 43 -2.67 -3.90 -4.06
C LEU A 43 -2.78 -3.42 -5.50
N LEU A 44 -2.68 -2.11 -5.74
CA LEU A 44 -2.88 -1.55 -7.07
C LEU A 44 -1.75 -1.87 -8.06
N HIS A 45 -0.57 -2.20 -7.56
CA HIS A 45 0.54 -2.69 -8.39
C HIS A 45 0.31 -4.09 -8.94
N ALA A 46 -0.59 -4.87 -8.31
CA ALA A 46 -0.82 -6.26 -8.68
C ALA A 46 -1.75 -6.36 -9.90
N PRO A 47 -1.31 -6.99 -11.02
CA PRO A 47 -2.16 -7.19 -12.18
C PRO A 47 -3.46 -7.93 -11.86
N GLU A 48 -3.44 -8.84 -10.88
CA GLU A 48 -4.61 -9.58 -10.43
C GLU A 48 -5.68 -8.65 -9.82
N VAL A 49 -5.25 -7.60 -9.10
CA VAL A 49 -6.16 -6.58 -8.53
C VAL A 49 -6.68 -5.67 -9.64
N GLN A 50 -5.82 -5.22 -10.55
CA GLN A 50 -6.25 -4.40 -11.69
C GLN A 50 -7.30 -5.13 -12.55
N GLN A 51 -7.12 -6.44 -12.76
CA GLN A 51 -8.07 -7.30 -13.45
C GLN A 51 -9.39 -7.47 -12.66
N GLU A 52 -9.30 -7.68 -11.34
CA GLU A 52 -10.47 -7.78 -10.46
C GLU A 52 -11.32 -6.50 -10.46
N LEU A 53 -10.66 -5.34 -10.50
CA LEU A 53 -11.30 -4.03 -10.64
C LEU A 53 -11.79 -3.75 -12.06
N LYS A 54 -11.49 -4.63 -13.03
CA LYS A 54 -11.84 -4.46 -14.44
C LYS A 54 -11.42 -3.09 -14.97
N LEU A 55 -10.20 -2.66 -14.63
CA LEU A 55 -9.66 -1.40 -15.14
C LEU A 55 -9.52 -1.49 -16.67
N SER A 56 -9.98 -0.45 -17.36
CA SER A 56 -9.77 -0.30 -18.80
C SER A 56 -8.31 -0.04 -19.14
N ALA A 57 -7.92 -0.22 -20.40
CA ALA A 57 -6.54 0.05 -20.84
C ALA A 57 -6.09 1.49 -20.54
N SER A 58 -6.99 2.47 -20.74
CA SER A 58 -6.71 3.89 -20.43
C SER A 58 -6.59 4.14 -18.92
N GLN A 59 -7.39 3.45 -18.10
CA GLN A 59 -7.24 3.52 -16.63
C GLN A 59 -5.93 2.90 -16.16
N ILE A 60 -5.51 1.79 -16.77
CA ILE A 60 -4.21 1.17 -16.45
C ILE A 60 -3.07 2.11 -16.84
N GLU A 61 -3.11 2.72 -18.02
CA GLU A 61 -2.11 3.71 -18.44
C GLU A 61 -2.07 4.92 -17.49
N GLY A 62 -3.23 5.46 -17.12
CA GLY A 62 -3.31 6.55 -16.15
C GLY A 62 -2.83 6.16 -14.74
N LEU A 63 -3.02 4.91 -14.34
CA LEU A 63 -2.49 4.38 -13.08
C LEU A 63 -0.97 4.21 -13.13
N GLU A 64 -0.41 3.74 -14.25
CA GLU A 64 1.04 3.67 -14.45
C GLU A 64 1.69 5.06 -14.45
N GLN A 65 1.02 6.08 -15.01
CA GLN A 65 1.47 7.46 -14.91
C GLN A 65 1.51 7.93 -13.45
N LEU A 66 0.44 7.68 -12.68
CA LEU A 66 0.41 7.99 -11.25
C LEU A 66 1.54 7.28 -10.47
N PHE A 67 1.82 6.02 -10.79
CA PHE A 67 2.93 5.26 -10.21
C PHE A 67 4.29 5.93 -10.44
N GLY A 68 4.49 6.61 -11.57
CA GLY A 68 5.69 7.43 -11.83
C GLY A 68 5.95 8.48 -10.75
N ASP A 69 4.89 9.03 -10.15
CA ASP A 69 4.98 10.04 -9.08
C ASP A 69 5.05 9.41 -7.68
N VAL A 70 4.30 8.32 -7.44
CA VAL A 70 4.18 7.76 -6.08
C VAL A 70 5.28 6.75 -5.71
N ASP A 71 5.85 6.03 -6.67
CA ASP A 71 6.71 4.88 -6.41
C ASP A 71 8.09 5.25 -5.88
N GLY A 72 8.68 6.32 -6.40
CA GLY A 72 9.97 6.82 -5.94
C GLY A 72 9.93 7.20 -4.46
N PRO A 73 9.01 8.10 -4.04
CA PRO A 73 8.78 8.42 -2.63
C PRO A 73 8.44 7.18 -1.79
N TRP A 74 7.56 6.30 -2.26
CA TRP A 74 7.18 5.07 -1.54
C TRP A 74 8.40 4.17 -1.26
N PHE A 75 9.24 3.94 -2.27
CA PHE A 75 10.42 3.11 -2.13
C PHE A 75 11.44 3.70 -1.15
N ARG A 76 11.58 5.03 -1.10
CA ARG A 76 12.50 5.71 -0.16
C ARG A 76 11.94 5.79 1.26
N ALA A 77 10.62 5.75 1.43
CA ALA A 77 9.97 5.83 2.75
C ALA A 77 10.47 4.74 3.71
N ARG A 78 10.88 3.57 3.20
CA ARG A 78 11.49 2.48 4.00
C ARG A 78 12.77 2.85 4.77
N LEU A 79 13.39 3.98 4.44
CA LEU A 79 14.59 4.50 5.10
C LEU A 79 14.25 5.50 6.21
N LEU A 80 12.99 5.89 6.33
CA LEU A 80 12.52 6.86 7.30
C LEU A 80 12.22 6.20 8.66
N PRO A 81 12.21 6.97 9.76
CA PRO A 81 11.60 6.54 11.01
C PRO A 81 10.13 6.14 10.80
N ALA A 82 9.65 5.15 11.54
CA ALA A 82 8.33 4.53 11.33
C ALA A 82 7.15 5.53 11.26
N GLU A 83 7.16 6.59 12.08
CA GLU A 83 6.11 7.62 12.03
C GLU A 83 6.12 8.40 10.70
N GLN A 84 7.30 8.84 10.27
CA GLN A 84 7.49 9.59 9.02
C GLN A 84 7.26 8.71 7.78
N GLU A 85 7.66 7.43 7.85
CA GLU A 85 7.37 6.43 6.81
C GLU A 85 5.86 6.33 6.59
N ARG A 86 5.08 6.17 7.65
CA ARG A 86 3.62 6.02 7.56
C ARG A 86 2.93 7.27 7.07
N GLU A 87 3.34 8.44 7.57
CA GLU A 87 2.81 9.73 7.11
C GLU A 87 3.08 9.92 5.60
N THR A 88 4.29 9.57 5.16
CA THR A 88 4.65 9.60 3.74
C THR A 88 3.74 8.67 2.95
N ILE A 89 3.59 7.40 3.37
CA ILE A 89 2.73 6.44 2.67
C ILE A 89 1.27 6.91 2.66
N ALA A 90 0.76 7.49 3.75
CA ALA A 90 -0.60 7.99 3.81
C ALA A 90 -0.84 9.12 2.80
N GLY A 91 0.13 10.03 2.63
CA GLY A 91 0.05 11.08 1.61
C GLY A 91 0.09 10.53 0.17
N LEU A 92 0.77 9.40 -0.07
CA LEU A 92 0.79 8.73 -1.37
C LEU A 92 -0.52 7.97 -1.63
N GLU A 93 -1.06 7.28 -0.61
CA GLU A 93 -2.36 6.62 -0.69
C GLU A 93 -3.50 7.62 -0.92
N GLU A 94 -3.40 8.84 -0.38
CA GLU A 94 -4.36 9.92 -0.65
C GLU A 94 -4.34 10.36 -2.13
N GLN A 95 -3.17 10.45 -2.77
CA GLN A 95 -3.08 10.74 -4.21
C GLN A 95 -3.77 9.65 -5.05
N VAL A 96 -3.62 8.39 -4.65
CA VAL A 96 -4.34 7.26 -5.27
C VAL A 96 -5.85 7.40 -5.09
N HIS A 97 -6.32 7.74 -3.89
CA HIS A 97 -7.74 7.96 -3.64
C HIS A 97 -8.32 9.11 -4.49
N GLN A 98 -7.58 10.21 -4.62
CA GLN A 98 -7.96 11.34 -5.47
C GLN A 98 -8.03 10.92 -6.94
N TRP A 99 -7.04 10.16 -7.43
CA TRP A 99 -7.08 9.62 -8.78
C TRP A 99 -8.31 8.72 -9.01
N PHE A 100 -8.56 7.74 -8.11
CA PHE A 100 -9.73 6.86 -8.20
C PHE A 100 -11.04 7.63 -8.17
N SER A 101 -11.13 8.72 -7.39
CA SER A 101 -12.33 9.55 -7.34
C SER A 101 -12.66 10.28 -8.65
N SER A 102 -11.65 10.47 -9.51
CA SER A 102 -11.80 11.17 -10.80
C SER A 102 -11.84 10.23 -12.01
N GLN A 103 -11.17 9.08 -11.92
CA GLN A 103 -10.96 8.18 -13.06
C GLN A 103 -11.70 6.85 -12.97
N ALA A 104 -12.18 6.44 -11.80
CA ALA A 104 -12.82 5.14 -11.58
C ALA A 104 -14.33 5.26 -11.37
N THR A 105 -15.07 4.20 -11.66
CA THR A 105 -16.51 4.13 -11.35
C THR A 105 -16.74 3.89 -9.86
N ASP A 106 -17.97 4.14 -9.40
CA ASP A 106 -18.37 3.85 -8.02
C ASP A 106 -18.20 2.37 -7.67
N GLU A 107 -18.49 1.46 -8.61
CA GLU A 107 -18.29 0.02 -8.43
C GLU A 107 -16.81 -0.35 -8.28
N GLN A 108 -15.93 0.26 -9.08
CA GLN A 108 -14.49 0.06 -9.00
C GLN A 108 -13.95 0.58 -7.66
N HIS A 109 -14.37 1.77 -7.24
CA HIS A 109 -14.00 2.34 -5.95
C HIS A 109 -14.51 1.48 -4.78
N GLN A 110 -15.75 1.00 -4.86
CA GLN A 110 -16.31 0.11 -3.83
C GLN A 110 -15.54 -1.22 -3.78
N ARG A 111 -15.22 -1.81 -4.94
CA ARG A 111 -14.48 -3.06 -5.00
C ARG A 111 -13.05 -2.90 -4.47
N LEU A 112 -12.35 -1.82 -4.81
CA LEU A 112 -11.01 -1.56 -4.27
C LEU A 112 -11.01 -1.50 -2.74
N ARG A 113 -12.01 -0.83 -2.15
CA ARG A 113 -12.19 -0.76 -0.69
C ARG A 113 -12.42 -2.15 -0.08
N GLN A 114 -13.21 -3.00 -0.73
CA GLN A 114 -13.40 -4.39 -0.32
C GLN A 114 -12.08 -5.17 -0.33
N LEU A 115 -11.28 -5.03 -1.38
CA LEU A 115 -9.97 -5.67 -1.49
C LEU A 115 -9.00 -5.18 -0.41
N GLU A 116 -9.01 -3.89 -0.10
CA GLU A 116 -8.23 -3.30 1.00
C GLU A 116 -8.62 -3.91 2.36
N TYR A 117 -9.91 -4.03 2.64
CA TYR A 117 -10.41 -4.65 3.87
C TYR A 117 -10.00 -6.14 3.96
N GLN A 118 -10.04 -6.87 2.85
CA GLN A 118 -9.60 -8.26 2.80
C GLN A 118 -8.09 -8.38 3.05
N ALA A 119 -7.29 -7.47 2.48
CA ALA A 119 -5.85 -7.44 2.68
C ALA A 119 -5.46 -7.05 4.12
N GLN A 120 -6.20 -6.13 4.73
CA GLN A 120 -6.05 -5.74 6.15
C GLN A 120 -6.60 -6.80 7.12
N SER A 121 -7.38 -7.78 6.62
CA SER A 121 -7.97 -8.86 7.42
C SER A 121 -8.79 -8.31 8.61
N ILE A 122 -8.73 -8.99 9.77
CA ILE A 122 -9.42 -8.58 11.00
C ILE A 122 -9.07 -7.15 11.44
N ARG A 123 -7.90 -6.63 11.03
CA ARG A 123 -7.46 -5.27 11.38
C ARG A 123 -8.23 -4.18 10.64
N SER A 124 -8.95 -4.51 9.56
CA SER A 124 -9.90 -3.57 8.93
C SER A 124 -10.97 -3.07 9.92
N LEU A 125 -11.31 -3.86 10.94
CA LEU A 125 -12.29 -3.50 11.98
C LEU A 125 -11.79 -2.42 12.95
N LEU A 126 -10.49 -2.11 12.93
CA LEU A 126 -9.91 -1.02 13.71
C LEU A 126 -10.09 0.34 13.01
N ARG A 127 -10.50 0.35 11.74
CA ARG A 127 -10.81 1.59 11.01
C ARG A 127 -12.14 2.17 11.50
N THR A 128 -12.22 3.50 11.56
CA THR A 128 -13.40 4.18 12.09
C THR A 128 -14.61 4.02 11.17
N ASP A 129 -14.42 4.06 9.86
CA ASP A 129 -15.47 3.85 8.86
C ASP A 129 -16.10 2.45 8.96
N VAL A 130 -15.27 1.42 9.08
CA VAL A 130 -15.72 0.02 9.23
C VAL A 130 -16.46 -0.17 10.55
N ALA A 131 -15.89 0.29 11.65
CA ALA A 131 -16.46 0.13 12.99
C ALA A 131 -17.81 0.83 13.15
N LYS A 132 -17.94 2.08 12.66
CA LYS A 132 -19.22 2.80 12.59
C LYS A 132 -20.24 2.01 11.77
N SER A 133 -19.85 1.50 10.60
CA SER A 133 -20.75 0.81 9.67
C SER A 133 -21.33 -0.49 10.25
N ILE A 134 -20.56 -1.21 11.06
CA ILE A 134 -21.04 -2.45 11.70
C ILE A 134 -21.60 -2.23 13.12
N GLY A 135 -21.40 -1.03 13.69
CA GLY A 135 -21.79 -0.70 15.06
C GLY A 135 -20.92 -1.39 16.11
N LEU A 136 -19.60 -1.40 15.90
CA LEU A 136 -18.62 -1.95 16.83
C LEU A 136 -18.46 -1.01 18.03
N THR A 137 -18.43 -1.54 19.26
CA THR A 137 -18.21 -0.69 20.45
C THR A 137 -16.74 -0.40 20.67
N ASP A 138 -16.43 0.68 21.38
CA ASP A 138 -15.05 1.04 21.76
C ASP A 138 -14.36 -0.11 22.53
N SER A 139 -15.11 -0.81 23.40
CA SER A 139 -14.59 -1.98 24.11
C SER A 139 -14.23 -3.13 23.16
N GLN A 140 -15.04 -3.39 22.13
CA GLN A 140 -14.74 -4.42 21.13
C GLN A 140 -13.53 -4.02 20.28
N GLN A 141 -13.45 -2.75 19.86
CA GLN A 141 -12.29 -2.22 19.14
C GLN A 141 -11.01 -2.31 19.96
N GLN A 142 -11.06 -1.95 21.25
CA GLN A 142 -9.89 -2.03 22.12
C GLN A 142 -9.42 -3.47 22.33
N GLN A 143 -10.33 -4.45 22.42
CA GLN A 143 -9.98 -5.88 22.47
C GLN A 143 -9.25 -6.34 21.20
N LEU A 144 -9.75 -5.95 20.02
CA LEU A 144 -9.08 -6.23 18.74
C LEU A 144 -7.71 -5.56 18.67
N ALA A 145 -7.61 -4.30 19.10
CA ALA A 145 -6.36 -3.55 19.10
C ALA A 145 -5.32 -4.16 20.05
N ASN A 146 -5.74 -4.70 21.21
CA ASN A 146 -4.85 -5.42 22.12
C ASN A 146 -4.27 -6.67 21.45
N LEU A 147 -5.11 -7.47 20.76
CA LEU A 147 -4.65 -8.65 20.03
C LEU A 147 -3.66 -8.30 18.91
N ALA A 148 -3.92 -7.22 18.16
CA ALA A 148 -3.01 -6.73 17.13
C ALA A 148 -1.68 -6.25 17.71
N ARG A 149 -1.68 -5.56 18.86
CA ARG A 149 -0.44 -5.16 19.55
C ARG A 149 0.37 -6.36 20.04
N GLU A 150 -0.29 -7.39 20.60
CA GLU A 150 0.37 -8.63 21.03
C GLU A 150 1.07 -9.33 19.85
N SER A 151 0.40 -9.42 18.69
CA SER A 151 0.98 -10.07 17.50
C SER A 151 2.08 -9.23 16.87
N ASP A 152 1.93 -7.91 16.79
CA ASP A 152 2.96 -6.99 16.28
C ASP A 152 4.22 -7.00 17.16
N GLU A 153 4.07 -7.00 18.48
CA GLU A 153 5.20 -7.07 19.41
C GLU A 153 5.98 -8.39 19.24
N ALA A 154 5.27 -9.51 19.11
CA ALA A 154 5.90 -10.81 18.89
C ALA A 154 6.62 -10.88 17.54
N GLN A 155 6.03 -10.34 16.48
CA GLN A 155 6.65 -10.26 15.16
C GLN A 155 7.86 -9.32 15.17
N GLY A 156 7.78 -8.20 15.87
CA GLY A 156 8.90 -7.26 16.05
C GLY A 156 10.09 -7.91 16.74
N LYS A 157 9.87 -8.67 17.83
CA LYS A 157 10.91 -9.45 18.51
C LYS A 157 11.57 -10.46 17.58
N LEU A 158 10.78 -11.21 16.82
CA LEU A 158 11.26 -12.17 15.83
C LEU A 158 12.11 -11.50 14.73
N ASN A 159 11.64 -10.38 14.17
CA ASN A 159 12.36 -9.65 13.14
C ASN A 159 13.69 -9.10 13.66
N ALA A 160 13.69 -8.56 14.88
CA ALA A 160 14.89 -8.04 15.52
C ALA A 160 15.93 -9.14 15.80
N ALA A 161 15.49 -10.32 16.25
CA ALA A 161 16.36 -11.48 16.44
C ALA A 161 16.97 -11.97 15.12
N ARG A 162 16.17 -12.05 14.04
CA ARG A 162 16.66 -12.36 12.69
C ARG A 162 17.73 -11.39 12.21
N ALA A 163 17.50 -10.09 12.38
CA ALA A 163 18.46 -9.06 11.98
C ALA A 163 19.79 -9.17 12.73
N ARG A 164 19.79 -9.69 13.96
CA ARG A 164 20.99 -9.96 14.77
C ARG A 164 21.61 -11.33 14.55
N GLY A 165 21.00 -12.19 13.73
CA GLY A 165 21.47 -13.57 13.51
C GLY A 165 21.31 -14.49 14.74
N GLU A 166 20.35 -14.20 15.61
CA GLU A 166 20.06 -15.00 16.82
C GLU A 166 19.18 -16.22 16.49
N ALA A 167 19.07 -17.17 17.43
CA ALA A 167 18.12 -18.27 17.34
C ALA A 167 16.67 -17.73 17.36
N VAL A 168 15.81 -18.29 16.52
CA VAL A 168 14.47 -17.71 16.24
C VAL A 168 13.33 -18.70 16.38
N GLU A 169 13.60 -19.97 16.68
CA GLU A 169 12.61 -21.05 16.68
C GLU A 169 11.45 -20.77 17.65
N GLU A 170 11.77 -20.41 18.89
CA GLU A 170 10.76 -20.09 19.91
C GLU A 170 10.00 -18.79 19.61
N LEU A 171 10.71 -17.76 19.12
CA LEU A 171 10.12 -16.50 18.71
C LEU A 171 9.18 -16.69 17.51
N GLN A 172 9.57 -17.53 16.55
CA GLN A 172 8.76 -17.90 15.38
C GLN A 172 7.51 -18.67 15.81
N ALA A 173 7.64 -19.65 16.70
CA ALA A 173 6.50 -20.40 17.22
C ALA A 173 5.53 -19.46 17.98
N THR A 174 6.08 -18.55 18.78
CA THR A 174 5.29 -17.56 19.54
C THR A 174 4.57 -16.57 18.62
N ALA A 175 5.26 -15.97 17.66
CA ALA A 175 4.66 -15.04 16.70
C ALA A 175 3.56 -15.74 15.88
N THR A 176 3.82 -16.95 15.38
CA THR A 176 2.83 -17.75 14.64
C THR A 176 1.58 -18.03 15.49
N ARG A 177 1.77 -18.41 16.75
CA ARG A 177 0.66 -18.67 17.69
C ARG A 177 -0.18 -17.41 17.94
N LEU A 178 0.46 -16.26 18.14
CA LEU A 178 -0.24 -15.01 18.43
C LEU A 178 -0.97 -14.43 17.21
N VAL A 179 -0.38 -14.52 16.01
CA VAL A 179 -1.08 -14.18 14.76
C VAL A 179 -2.30 -15.08 14.56
N LYS A 180 -2.18 -16.39 14.81
CA LYS A 180 -3.31 -17.31 14.74
C LYS A 180 -4.40 -16.97 15.76
N LYS A 181 -4.01 -16.65 17.00
CA LYS A 181 -4.92 -16.21 18.07
C LYS A 181 -5.69 -14.96 17.64
N GLU A 182 -5.02 -13.94 17.11
CA GLU A 182 -5.64 -12.72 16.58
C GLU A 182 -6.71 -13.07 15.54
N GLN A 183 -6.34 -13.85 14.52
CA GLN A 183 -7.24 -14.22 13.42
C GLN A 183 -8.46 -15.04 13.88
N SER A 184 -8.29 -15.94 14.86
CA SER A 184 -9.38 -16.79 15.35
C SER A 184 -10.27 -16.14 16.40
N SER A 185 -9.90 -14.95 16.92
CA SER A 185 -10.62 -14.32 18.03
C SER A 185 -11.89 -13.57 17.62
N LEU A 186 -12.09 -13.35 16.31
CA LEU A 186 -13.19 -12.53 15.82
C LEU A 186 -14.57 -12.97 16.35
N PRO A 187 -14.97 -14.26 16.25
CA PRO A 187 -16.30 -14.69 16.72
C PRO A 187 -16.53 -14.52 18.23
N ASN A 188 -15.46 -14.37 19.01
CA ASN A 188 -15.55 -14.16 20.46
C ASN A 188 -15.71 -12.69 20.84
N ILE A 189 -15.42 -11.77 19.92
CA ILE A 189 -15.41 -10.32 20.17
C ILE A 189 -16.62 -9.65 19.52
N VAL A 190 -16.99 -10.06 18.30
CA VAL A 190 -18.10 -9.47 17.57
C VAL A 190 -19.37 -10.32 17.64
N LYS A 191 -20.53 -9.66 17.67
CA LYS A 191 -21.85 -10.30 17.69
C LYS A 191 -22.18 -10.94 16.33
N PRO A 192 -23.05 -11.96 16.29
CA PRO A 192 -23.49 -12.57 15.03
C PRO A 192 -24.06 -11.57 14.01
N GLU A 193 -24.82 -10.56 14.45
CA GLU A 193 -25.37 -9.54 13.54
C GLU A 193 -24.27 -8.63 12.98
N GLN A 194 -23.23 -8.34 13.78
CA GLN A 194 -22.07 -7.57 13.33
C GLN A 194 -21.27 -8.38 12.31
N LEU A 195 -21.05 -9.68 12.53
CA LEU A 195 -20.38 -10.58 11.57
C LEU A 195 -21.08 -10.60 10.21
N GLN A 196 -22.42 -10.65 10.20
CA GLN A 196 -23.18 -10.61 8.94
C GLN A 196 -22.95 -9.29 8.20
N LYS A 197 -22.90 -8.15 8.91
CA LYS A 197 -22.57 -6.84 8.31
C LYS A 197 -21.15 -6.80 7.78
N VAL A 198 -20.18 -7.37 8.50
CA VAL A 198 -18.79 -7.50 8.05
C VAL A 198 -18.73 -8.26 6.73
N GLY A 199 -19.42 -9.39 6.60
CA GLY A 199 -19.46 -10.15 5.34
C GLY A 199 -19.98 -9.33 4.16
N LYS A 200 -21.07 -8.57 4.36
CA LYS A 200 -21.62 -7.66 3.33
C LYS A 200 -20.66 -6.53 2.96
N LEU A 201 -19.94 -6.00 3.95
CA LEU A 201 -19.01 -4.89 3.76
C LEU A 201 -17.73 -5.32 3.02
N ILE A 202 -17.20 -6.50 3.35
CA ILE A 202 -15.98 -7.05 2.77
C ILE A 202 -16.20 -7.60 1.35
N GLY A 203 -17.42 -8.02 1.04
CA GLY A 203 -17.80 -8.46 -0.30
C GLY A 203 -17.24 -9.83 -0.69
N GLU A 204 -17.22 -10.11 -1.99
CA GLU A 204 -16.80 -11.41 -2.53
C GLU A 204 -15.33 -11.71 -2.22
N PRO A 205 -14.98 -12.93 -1.78
CA PRO A 205 -13.61 -13.31 -1.45
C PRO A 205 -12.64 -13.13 -2.61
N PHE A 206 -11.44 -12.64 -2.30
CA PHE A 206 -10.33 -12.46 -3.22
C PHE A 206 -9.02 -12.83 -2.53
N ASN A 207 -8.11 -13.49 -3.24
CA ASN A 207 -6.84 -13.92 -2.68
C ASN A 207 -5.80 -12.78 -2.66
N THR A 208 -5.85 -11.95 -1.62
CA THR A 208 -4.90 -10.85 -1.41
C THR A 208 -3.49 -11.30 -1.03
N LYS A 209 -3.29 -12.57 -0.69
CA LYS A 209 -1.98 -13.13 -0.29
C LYS A 209 -1.18 -13.70 -1.46
N GLY A 210 -1.84 -13.97 -2.59
CA GLY A 210 -1.25 -14.60 -3.77
C GLY A 210 -0.79 -13.63 -4.86
N LEU A 211 -0.65 -12.34 -4.55
CA LEU A 211 -0.33 -11.30 -5.52
C LEU A 211 1.14 -11.34 -5.92
N LYS A 212 1.41 -11.27 -7.23
CA LYS A 212 2.77 -11.46 -7.77
C LYS A 212 3.62 -10.20 -7.77
N ARG A 213 3.03 -9.06 -8.12
CA ARG A 213 3.74 -7.77 -8.27
C ARG A 213 3.14 -6.75 -7.31
N ILE A 214 3.79 -6.56 -6.17
CA ILE A 214 3.30 -5.68 -5.09
C ILE A 214 4.33 -4.62 -4.69
N TYR A 215 5.33 -4.41 -5.54
CA TYR A 215 6.45 -3.50 -5.30
C TYR A 215 6.37 -2.31 -6.26
N PRO A 216 6.97 -1.16 -5.87
CA PRO A 216 7.12 -0.01 -6.75
C PRO A 216 7.71 -0.40 -8.11
N MET A 217 7.28 0.29 -9.16
CA MET A 217 7.92 0.21 -10.47
C MET A 217 9.37 0.70 -10.41
N ALA A 218 10.19 0.18 -11.32
CA ALA A 218 11.53 0.71 -11.49
C ALA A 218 11.42 2.17 -11.98
N PRO A 219 12.19 3.10 -11.38
CA PRO A 219 12.19 4.49 -11.81
C PRO A 219 12.76 4.61 -13.23
N GLU A 220 12.36 5.66 -13.94
CA GLU A 220 12.96 5.99 -15.23
C GLU A 220 14.45 6.37 -15.07
N PHE A 221 15.25 6.14 -16.11
CA PHE A 221 16.62 6.61 -16.15
C PHE A 221 16.65 8.14 -16.15
N VAL A 222 17.36 8.73 -15.19
CA VAL A 222 17.57 10.17 -15.17
C VAL A 222 18.37 10.60 -16.40
N PRO A 223 18.17 11.83 -16.92
CA PRO A 223 19.01 12.35 -17.98
C PRO A 223 20.49 12.33 -17.58
N VAL A 224 21.33 11.78 -18.45
CA VAL A 224 22.79 11.74 -18.30
C VAL A 224 23.45 12.31 -19.55
N ASP A 225 24.63 12.90 -19.39
CA ASP A 225 25.32 13.61 -20.48
C ASP A 225 25.71 12.68 -21.64
N GLN A 226 26.05 11.43 -21.34
CA GLN A 226 26.54 10.48 -22.32
C GLN A 226 26.08 9.05 -22.01
N TRP A 227 25.58 8.38 -23.05
CA TRP A 227 25.40 6.94 -23.08
C TRP A 227 26.56 6.29 -23.83
N LEU A 228 27.03 5.16 -23.34
CA LEU A 228 28.06 4.35 -23.97
C LEU A 228 27.45 3.05 -24.48
N ASN A 229 27.92 2.56 -25.62
CA ASN A 229 27.49 1.30 -26.26
C ASN A 229 26.03 1.24 -26.75
N SER A 230 25.24 2.31 -26.56
CA SER A 230 23.90 2.45 -27.15
C SER A 230 23.46 3.91 -27.22
N PRO A 231 22.42 4.22 -28.00
CA PRO A 231 21.58 5.40 -27.73
C PRO A 231 20.92 5.32 -26.33
N PRO A 232 20.36 6.43 -25.82
CA PRO A 232 19.61 6.43 -24.57
C PRO A 232 18.48 5.39 -24.56
N LEU A 233 18.37 4.64 -23.47
CA LEU A 233 17.28 3.70 -23.23
C LEU A 233 16.22 4.32 -22.32
N THR A 234 15.00 3.79 -22.38
CA THR A 234 13.89 4.15 -21.51
C THR A 234 13.29 2.90 -20.87
N MET A 235 12.72 3.02 -19.68
CA MET A 235 12.02 1.90 -19.04
C MET A 235 10.85 1.39 -19.90
N GLN A 236 10.21 2.26 -20.66
CA GLN A 236 9.16 1.88 -21.62
C GLN A 236 9.69 0.97 -22.74
N ALA A 237 10.83 1.32 -23.34
CA ALA A 237 11.43 0.53 -24.43
C ALA A 237 11.93 -0.85 -23.97
N LEU A 238 12.20 -1.00 -22.66
CA LEU A 238 12.66 -2.24 -22.04
C LEU A 238 11.54 -3.14 -21.51
N ARG A 239 10.27 -2.75 -21.66
CA ARG A 239 9.13 -3.58 -21.24
C ARG A 239 9.15 -4.93 -21.94
N GLY A 240 8.96 -6.00 -21.17
CA GLY A 240 9.01 -7.38 -21.66
C GLY A 240 10.39 -8.04 -21.56
N GLN A 241 11.44 -7.25 -21.29
CA GLN A 241 12.79 -7.76 -21.06
C GLN A 241 13.09 -7.89 -19.57
N VAL A 242 13.99 -8.82 -19.24
CA VAL A 242 14.61 -8.88 -17.91
C VAL A 242 15.82 -7.96 -17.91
N VAL A 243 15.75 -6.88 -17.12
CA VAL A 243 16.81 -5.86 -17.06
C VAL A 243 17.59 -5.98 -15.76
N LEU A 244 18.92 -6.05 -15.86
CA LEU A 244 19.84 -5.95 -14.73
C LEU A 244 20.48 -4.56 -14.72
N VAL A 245 20.27 -3.80 -13.64
CA VAL A 245 20.94 -2.51 -13.43
C VAL A 245 22.11 -2.70 -12.46
N HIS A 246 23.33 -2.43 -12.93
CA HIS A 246 24.55 -2.54 -12.13
C HIS A 246 25.18 -1.15 -11.90
N PHE A 247 25.10 -0.66 -10.67
CA PHE A 247 25.79 0.55 -10.25
C PHE A 247 27.26 0.25 -9.99
N TYR A 248 28.16 0.89 -10.74
CA TYR A 248 29.60 0.67 -10.63
C TYR A 248 30.39 1.98 -10.76
N ALA A 249 31.66 1.95 -10.38
CA ALA A 249 32.61 3.03 -10.64
C ALA A 249 33.92 2.44 -11.18
N PHE A 250 34.57 3.14 -12.13
CA PHE A 250 35.77 2.63 -12.80
C PHE A 250 36.93 2.31 -11.85
N GLN A 251 37.04 2.97 -10.69
CA GLN A 251 38.12 2.72 -9.73
C GLN A 251 37.70 1.84 -8.54
N CYS A 252 36.48 1.30 -8.55
CA CYS A 252 35.96 0.48 -7.45
C CYS A 252 36.49 -0.96 -7.54
N HIS A 253 37.38 -1.35 -6.62
CA HIS A 253 37.96 -2.70 -6.58
C HIS A 253 36.89 -3.81 -6.54
N ASN A 254 35.87 -3.66 -5.69
CA ASN A 254 34.77 -4.62 -5.58
C ASN A 254 33.97 -4.77 -6.88
N CYS A 255 33.89 -3.70 -7.66
CA CYS A 255 33.15 -3.69 -8.92
C CYS A 255 33.94 -4.44 -10.00
N HIS A 256 35.26 -4.27 -10.05
CA HIS A 256 36.15 -5.05 -10.91
C HIS A 256 36.10 -6.54 -10.59
N ALA A 257 36.14 -6.89 -9.30
CA ALA A 257 36.09 -8.28 -8.86
C ALA A 257 34.83 -9.03 -9.32
N ASN A 258 33.72 -8.32 -9.54
CA ASN A 258 32.46 -8.90 -10.03
C ASN A 258 32.25 -8.71 -11.54
N PHE A 259 33.10 -7.97 -12.25
CA PHE A 259 32.85 -7.55 -13.63
C PHE A 259 32.73 -8.73 -14.60
N ASP A 260 33.60 -9.74 -14.46
CA ASP A 260 33.58 -10.94 -15.29
C ASP A 260 32.27 -11.76 -15.13
N VAL A 261 31.63 -11.68 -13.96
CA VAL A 261 30.33 -12.33 -13.72
C VAL A 261 29.26 -11.65 -14.56
N TYR A 262 29.20 -10.31 -14.53
CA TYR A 262 28.22 -9.55 -15.30
C TYR A 262 28.42 -9.69 -16.80
N GLN A 263 29.68 -9.72 -17.29
CA GLN A 263 29.95 -9.96 -18.71
C GLN A 263 29.45 -11.33 -19.16
N ARG A 264 29.69 -12.36 -18.35
CA ARG A 264 29.22 -13.72 -18.66
C ARG A 264 27.70 -13.79 -18.70
N LEU A 265 27.03 -13.20 -17.70
CA LEU A 265 25.56 -13.13 -17.68
C LEU A 265 25.01 -12.42 -18.92
N HIS A 266 25.65 -11.32 -19.34
CA HIS A 266 25.25 -10.62 -20.56
C HIS A 266 25.39 -11.52 -21.80
N GLN A 267 26.54 -12.18 -21.97
CA GLN A 267 26.80 -13.08 -23.10
C GLN A 267 25.84 -14.28 -23.16
N GLU A 268 25.51 -14.87 -22.01
CA GLU A 268 24.65 -16.06 -21.94
C GLU A 268 23.17 -15.72 -22.16
N LEU A 269 22.73 -14.51 -21.76
CA LEU A 269 21.30 -14.16 -21.68
C LEU A 269 20.85 -13.15 -22.74
N SER A 270 21.75 -12.46 -23.45
CA SER A 270 21.40 -11.44 -24.45
C SER A 270 20.58 -11.98 -25.62
N ASP A 271 20.77 -13.25 -25.96
CA ASP A 271 20.14 -13.88 -27.13
C ASP A 271 18.77 -14.52 -26.81
N HIS A 272 18.35 -14.48 -25.54
CA HIS A 272 17.17 -15.17 -25.02
C HIS A 272 16.02 -14.22 -24.63
N SER A 273 16.12 -12.94 -24.95
CA SER A 273 15.16 -11.88 -24.57
C SER A 273 14.50 -11.19 -25.75
#